data_AF-A0A7S0AJJ6-F1
#
_entry.id   AF-A0A7S0AJJ6-F1
#
_cell.length_a   1.000
_cell.length_b   1.000
_cell.length_c   1.000
_cell.angle_alpha   90.00
_cell.angle_beta   90.00
_cell.angle_gamma   90.00
#
_symmetry.space_group_name_H-M   'P 1'
#
loop_
_entity.id
_entity.type
_entity.pdbx_description
1 polymer ?
#
loop_
_entity_poly.entity_id
_entity_poly.type
_entity_poly.pdbx_seq_one_letter_code
_entity_poly.pdbx_strand_id
1 'polypeptide(L)'
;VTGTADLREAIAEDLKRRKNLEYNPQTEIVVGNGAKQCVYQGVLATCGPMDSVIVPAPYWPSYPEMVSLTGATPIILETKEDDGYLITPDALRKVLRENDDVKLLILCNPSNPTGG
;
A
#
# COMPACT_ATOMS: atom_id res chain seq x y z
N VAL A 1 -12.12 14.08 10.36
CA VAL A 1 -11.14 14.71 11.29
C VAL A 1 -9.83 13.94 11.15
N THR A 2 -8.68 14.60 11.10
CA THR A 2 -7.36 13.98 10.82
C THR A 2 -6.61 13.48 12.06
N GLY A 3 -7.20 13.59 13.24
CA GLY A 3 -6.54 13.35 14.54
C GLY A 3 -6.17 14.65 15.26
N THR A 4 -5.92 14.57 16.56
CA THR A 4 -5.49 15.72 17.38
C THR A 4 -4.12 16.23 16.89
N ALA A 5 -3.83 17.51 17.13
CA ALA A 5 -2.55 18.11 16.73
C ALA A 5 -1.37 17.39 17.40
N ASP A 6 -1.42 17.25 18.73
CA ASP A 6 -0.39 16.59 19.53
C ASP A 6 -0.07 15.16 19.05
N LEU A 7 -1.10 14.40 18.64
CA LEU A 7 -0.89 13.04 18.11
C LEU A 7 -0.19 13.05 16.75
N ARG A 8 -0.57 13.97 15.85
CA ARG A 8 0.07 14.09 14.54
C ARG A 8 1.53 14.55 14.67
N GLU A 9 1.81 15.47 15.57
CA GLU A 9 3.19 15.92 15.89
C GLU A 9 4.03 14.76 16.42
N ALA A 10 3.52 14.00 17.39
CA ALA A 10 4.22 12.83 17.93
C ALA A 10 4.50 11.75 16.87
N ILE A 11 3.58 11.54 15.92
CA ILE A 11 3.79 10.61 14.79
C ILE A 11 4.90 11.13 13.86
N ALA A 12 4.91 12.44 13.53
CA ALA A 12 5.96 13.03 12.69
C ALA A 12 7.35 12.86 13.31
N GLU A 13 7.48 13.14 14.61
CA GLU A 13 8.73 12.98 15.36
C GLU A 13 9.19 11.51 15.40
N ASP A 14 8.27 10.57 15.63
CA ASP A 14 8.59 9.14 15.65
C ASP A 14 9.04 8.62 14.27
N LEU A 15 8.40 9.07 13.19
CA LEU A 15 8.81 8.74 11.82
C LEU A 15 10.21 9.29 11.52
N LYS A 16 10.53 10.53 11.93
CA LYS A 16 11.88 11.08 11.78
C LYS A 16 12.90 10.28 12.57
N ARG A 17 12.60 9.94 13.83
CA ARG A 17 13.50 9.20 14.71
C ARG A 17 13.77 7.77 14.24
N ARG A 18 12.73 7.02 13.81
CA ARG A 18 12.86 5.59 13.48
C ARG A 18 13.15 5.30 12.01
N LYS A 19 12.73 6.19 11.11
CA LYS A 19 12.79 5.98 9.65
C LYS A 19 13.54 7.09 8.92
N ASN A 20 13.98 8.13 9.61
CA ASN A 20 14.61 9.32 9.02
C ASN A 20 13.72 10.01 7.96
N LEU A 21 12.39 9.97 8.15
CA LEU A 21 11.42 10.61 7.27
C LEU A 21 10.85 11.87 7.95
N GLU A 22 10.83 12.99 7.23
CA GLU A 22 10.24 14.25 7.69
C GLU A 22 8.88 14.45 7.03
N TYR A 23 7.86 14.75 7.82
CA TYR A 23 6.51 15.06 7.36
C TYR A 23 5.96 16.25 8.13
N ASN A 24 5.20 17.11 7.45
CA ASN A 24 4.45 18.18 8.06
C ASN A 24 3.21 17.59 8.77
N PRO A 25 3.12 17.69 10.11
CA PRO A 25 2.02 17.09 10.85
C PRO A 25 0.66 17.69 10.48
N GLN A 26 0.59 18.94 9.99
CA GLN A 26 -0.66 19.61 9.61
C GLN A 26 -1.24 19.16 8.28
N THR A 27 -0.40 18.75 7.33
CA THR A 27 -0.82 18.50 5.94
C THR A 27 -0.55 17.07 5.46
N GLU A 28 0.35 16.33 6.11
CA GLU A 28 0.85 15.05 5.60
C GLU A 28 0.59 13.86 6.54
N ILE A 29 -0.07 14.08 7.68
CA ILE A 29 -0.44 13.02 8.64
C ILE A 29 -1.94 12.98 8.86
N VAL A 30 -2.53 11.81 8.60
CA VAL A 30 -3.95 11.52 8.84
C VAL A 30 -4.05 10.29 9.73
N VAL A 31 -4.72 10.43 10.87
CA VAL A 31 -5.00 9.34 11.81
C VAL A 31 -6.31 8.65 11.42
N GLY A 32 -6.28 7.32 11.28
CA GLY A 32 -7.46 6.48 11.04
C GLY A 32 -7.70 5.47 12.16
N ASN A 33 -8.84 4.79 12.12
CA ASN A 33 -9.26 3.77 13.08
C ASN A 33 -8.61 2.41 12.73
N GLY A 34 -7.28 2.38 12.78
CA GLY A 34 -6.47 1.22 12.43
C GLY A 34 -6.08 1.15 10.95
N ALA A 35 -5.03 0.38 10.66
CA ALA A 35 -4.38 0.35 9.35
C ALA A 35 -5.31 -0.09 8.20
N LYS A 36 -6.30 -0.95 8.46
CA LYS A 36 -7.28 -1.37 7.44
C LYS A 36 -7.99 -0.18 6.82
N GLN A 37 -8.44 0.77 7.64
CA GLN A 37 -9.08 1.99 7.16
C GLN A 37 -8.09 2.87 6.39
N CYS A 38 -6.88 3.08 6.94
CA CYS A 38 -5.87 3.93 6.32
C CYS A 38 -5.47 3.42 4.92
N VAL A 39 -5.24 2.11 4.77
CA VAL A 39 -4.91 1.51 3.47
C VAL A 39 -6.07 1.68 2.50
N TYR A 40 -7.30 1.34 2.90
CA TYR A 40 -8.46 1.47 2.03
C TYR A 40 -8.67 2.92 1.57
N GLN A 41 -8.54 3.89 2.48
CA GLN A 41 -8.64 5.31 2.14
C GLN A 41 -7.53 5.76 1.18
N GLY A 42 -6.32 5.21 1.31
CA GLY A 42 -5.24 5.42 0.35
C GLY A 42 -5.64 4.95 -1.05
N VAL A 43 -6.12 3.71 -1.18
CA VAL A 43 -6.56 3.15 -2.46
C VAL A 43 -7.74 3.95 -3.03
N LEU A 44 -8.74 4.27 -2.21
CA LEU A 44 -9.92 5.04 -2.62
C LEU A 44 -9.57 6.46 -3.07
N ALA A 45 -8.57 7.10 -2.48
CA ALA A 45 -8.13 8.44 -2.85
C ALA A 45 -7.33 8.46 -4.18
N THR A 46 -6.72 7.34 -4.56
CA THR A 46 -5.79 7.29 -5.70
C THR A 46 -6.31 6.53 -6.91
N CYS A 47 -7.32 5.67 -6.74
CA CYS A 47 -7.78 4.74 -7.75
C CYS A 47 -9.30 4.80 -7.95
N GLY A 48 -9.73 4.60 -9.19
CA GLY A 48 -11.14 4.48 -9.57
C GLY A 48 -11.37 3.51 -10.73
N PRO A 49 -12.54 3.56 -11.38
CA PRO A 49 -12.78 2.82 -12.61
C PRO A 49 -11.70 3.11 -13.66
N MET A 50 -11.29 2.07 -14.39
CA MET A 50 -10.21 2.10 -15.39
C MET A 50 -8.78 2.15 -14.83
N ASP A 51 -8.58 2.23 -13.51
CA ASP A 51 -7.26 2.03 -12.92
C ASP A 51 -7.04 0.55 -12.56
N SER A 52 -5.78 0.13 -12.53
CA SER A 52 -5.38 -1.16 -11.98
C SER A 52 -4.36 -1.02 -10.84
N VAL A 53 -4.37 -1.99 -9.92
CA VAL A 53 -3.50 -2.00 -8.72
C VAL A 53 -2.79 -3.33 -8.61
N ILE A 54 -1.47 -3.31 -8.52
CA ILE A 54 -0.66 -4.51 -8.36
C ILE A 54 -0.67 -4.95 -6.88
N VAL A 55 -1.03 -6.22 -6.66
CA VAL A 55 -1.03 -6.87 -5.35
C VAL A 55 -0.15 -8.14 -5.42
N PRO A 56 1.03 -8.15 -4.78
CA PRO A 56 1.89 -9.33 -4.73
C PRO A 56 1.26 -10.46 -3.91
N ALA A 57 1.21 -11.68 -4.44
CA ALA A 57 0.77 -12.87 -3.71
C ALA A 57 1.97 -13.64 -3.15
N PRO A 58 1.87 -14.25 -1.95
CA PRO A 58 0.72 -14.26 -1.05
C PRO A 58 0.48 -12.91 -0.35
N TYR A 59 -0.79 -12.51 -0.19
CA TYR A 59 -1.17 -11.19 0.35
C TYR A 59 -2.08 -11.28 1.59
N TRP A 60 -2.16 -10.17 2.33
CA TRP A 60 -3.24 -9.95 3.29
C TRP A 60 -4.58 -9.89 2.54
N PRO A 61 -5.57 -10.76 2.86
CA PRO A 61 -6.75 -10.96 2.01
C PRO A 61 -7.59 -9.73 1.70
N SER A 62 -7.46 -8.66 2.50
CA SER A 62 -8.22 -7.43 2.25
C SER A 62 -7.68 -6.59 1.10
N TYR A 63 -6.44 -6.76 0.64
CA TYR A 63 -5.88 -5.88 -0.40
C TYR A 63 -6.64 -5.93 -1.74
N PRO A 64 -6.91 -7.10 -2.36
CA PRO A 64 -7.65 -7.14 -3.63
C PRO A 64 -9.07 -6.61 -3.47
N GLU A 65 -9.73 -6.91 -2.35
CA GLU A 65 -11.09 -6.43 -2.08
C GLU A 65 -11.15 -4.91 -1.92
N MET A 66 -10.16 -4.30 -1.24
CA MET A 66 -10.04 -2.84 -1.15
C MET A 66 -9.92 -2.17 -2.51
N VAL A 67 -9.22 -2.80 -3.46
CA VAL A 67 -9.09 -2.33 -4.84
C VAL A 67 -10.42 -2.45 -5.57
N SER A 68 -11.05 -3.62 -5.54
CA SER A 68 -12.34 -3.86 -6.20
C SER A 68 -13.43 -2.89 -5.70
N LEU A 69 -13.41 -2.52 -4.41
CA LEU A 69 -14.35 -1.57 -3.82
C LEU A 69 -14.24 -0.14 -4.38
N THR A 70 -13.14 0.23 -5.05
CA THR A 70 -13.01 1.53 -5.72
C THR A 70 -13.44 1.49 -7.19
N GLY A 71 -13.79 0.30 -7.70
CA GLY A 71 -14.02 0.06 -9.13
C GLY A 71 -12.75 -0.17 -9.94
N ALA A 72 -11.58 -0.16 -9.30
CA ALA A 72 -10.30 -0.51 -9.91
C ALA A 72 -10.13 -2.03 -10.01
N THR A 73 -9.19 -2.48 -10.84
CA THR A 73 -8.90 -3.91 -11.05
C THR A 73 -7.65 -4.35 -10.29
N PRO A 74 -7.71 -5.34 -9.39
CA PRO A 74 -6.51 -5.91 -8.78
C PRO A 74 -5.76 -6.79 -9.77
N ILE A 75 -4.49 -6.49 -10.02
CA ILE A 75 -3.56 -7.35 -10.75
C ILE A 75 -2.76 -8.15 -9.74
N ILE A 76 -3.00 -9.46 -9.69
CA ILE A 76 -2.26 -10.35 -8.78
C ILE A 76 -0.89 -10.67 -9.39
N LEU A 77 0.17 -10.26 -8.68
CA LEU A 77 1.55 -10.59 -9.04
C LEU A 77 2.02 -11.79 -8.22
N GLU A 78 2.01 -12.97 -8.84
CA GLU A 78 2.46 -14.21 -8.21
C GLU A 78 3.97 -14.17 -7.91
N THR A 79 4.34 -14.38 -6.64
CA THR A 79 5.74 -14.58 -6.22
C THR A 79 6.00 -16.07 -5.92
N LYS A 80 7.27 -16.44 -5.75
CA LYS A 80 7.67 -17.83 -5.55
C LYS A 80 8.31 -18.03 -4.19
N GLU A 81 8.11 -19.22 -3.62
CA GLU A 81 8.78 -19.63 -2.39
C GLU A 81 10.31 -19.60 -2.51
N ASP A 82 10.85 -20.02 -3.66
CA ASP A 82 12.31 -19.98 -3.94
C ASP A 82 12.91 -18.58 -3.85
N ASP A 83 12.11 -17.54 -4.10
CA ASP A 83 12.50 -16.13 -4.00
C ASP A 83 12.13 -15.54 -2.62
N GLY A 84 11.77 -16.37 -1.65
CA GLY A 84 11.28 -15.95 -0.33
C GLY A 84 9.94 -15.21 -0.38
N TYR A 85 9.15 -15.42 -1.44
CA TYR A 85 7.95 -14.65 -1.77
C TYR A 85 8.20 -13.14 -2.00
N LEU A 86 9.44 -12.76 -2.31
CA LEU A 86 9.78 -11.38 -2.66
C LEU A 86 9.42 -11.08 -4.13
N ILE A 87 9.10 -9.82 -4.39
CA ILE A 87 8.92 -9.33 -5.76
C ILE A 87 10.29 -9.24 -6.44
N THR A 88 10.40 -9.79 -7.64
CA THR A 88 11.59 -9.58 -8.49
C THR A 88 11.38 -8.39 -9.42
N PRO A 89 12.43 -7.58 -9.70
CA PRO A 89 12.34 -6.46 -10.63
C PRO A 89 11.83 -6.83 -12.02
N ASP A 90 12.19 -8.01 -12.52
CA ASP A 90 11.79 -8.47 -13.85
C ASP A 90 10.30 -8.86 -13.92
N ALA A 91 9.79 -9.51 -12.86
CA ALA A 91 8.37 -9.83 -12.77
C ALA A 91 7.52 -8.55 -12.71
N LEU A 92 7.94 -7.56 -11.89
CA LEU A 92 7.26 -6.26 -11.82
C LEU A 92 7.32 -5.52 -13.17
N ARG A 93 8.48 -5.51 -13.84
CA ARG A 93 8.65 -4.86 -15.14
C ARG A 93 7.80 -5.51 -16.22
N LYS A 94 7.62 -6.83 -16.18
CA LYS A 94 6.74 -7.54 -17.11
C LYS A 94 5.29 -7.10 -16.93
N VAL A 95 4.78 -7.10 -15.69
CA VAL A 95 3.41 -6.67 -15.39
C VAL A 95 3.15 -5.23 -15.83
N LEU A 96 4.07 -4.30 -15.53
CA LEU A 96 3.96 -2.90 -15.95
C LEU A 96 4.01 -2.69 -17.48
N ARG A 97 4.60 -3.62 -18.25
CA ARG A 97 4.59 -3.55 -19.72
C ARG A 97 3.30 -4.06 -20.33
N GLU A 98 2.65 -5.01 -19.65
CA GLU A 98 1.41 -5.64 -20.11
C GLU A 98 0.17 -4.83 -19.71
N ASN A 99 0.31 -3.86 -18.79
CA ASN A 99 -0.78 -3.06 -18.23
C ASN A 99 -0.34 -1.59 -18.14
N ASP A 100 -0.92 -0.72 -18.98
CA ASP A 100 -0.62 0.72 -19.03
C ASP A 100 -1.50 1.57 -18.09
N ASP A 101 -2.50 0.93 -17.46
CA ASP A 101 -3.46 1.50 -16.53
C ASP A 101 -3.07 1.32 -15.04
N VAL A 102 -1.87 0.78 -14.77
CA VAL A 102 -1.39 0.55 -13.40
C VAL A 102 -1.19 1.88 -12.68
N LYS A 103 -1.95 2.06 -11.59
CA LYS A 103 -1.94 3.28 -10.79
C LYS A 103 -1.22 3.14 -9.45
N LEU A 104 -1.25 1.94 -8.86
CA LEU A 104 -0.74 1.69 -7.51
C LEU A 104 -0.07 0.30 -7.43
N LEU A 105 0.95 0.18 -6.57
CA LEU A 105 1.55 -1.07 -6.13
C LEU A 105 1.45 -1.13 -4.60
N ILE A 106 0.91 -2.22 -4.05
CA ILE A 106 0.84 -2.44 -2.60
C ILE A 106 2.06 -3.26 -2.15
N LEU A 107 2.82 -2.75 -1.19
CA LEU A 107 3.96 -3.44 -0.57
C LEU A 107 3.74 -3.61 0.94
N CYS A 108 3.84 -4.84 1.43
CA CYS A 108 3.75 -5.19 2.85
C CYS A 108 5.11 -5.72 3.33
N ASN A 109 5.77 -5.00 4.23
CA ASN A 109 7.08 -5.38 4.75
C ASN A 109 7.24 -5.04 6.24
N PRO A 110 7.44 -6.02 7.13
CA PRO A 110 7.42 -7.47 6.87
C PRO A 110 6.06 -7.96 6.37
N SER A 111 6.06 -8.98 5.52
CA SER A 111 4.84 -9.44 4.84
C SER A 111 3.89 -10.19 5.79
N ASN A 112 2.60 -10.04 5.57
CA ASN A 112 1.56 -10.96 6.05
C ASN A 112 0.89 -11.56 4.81
N PRO A 113 0.95 -12.88 4.58
CA PRO A 113 1.22 -13.95 5.57
C PRO A 113 2.67 -14.44 5.65
N THR A 114 3.56 -14.04 4.75
CA THR A 114 4.84 -14.76 4.56
C THR A 114 5.93 -14.40 5.56
N GLY A 115 5.80 -13.29 6.30
CA GLY A 115 6.78 -12.83 7.29
C GLY A 115 7.87 -11.91 6.74
N GLY A 116 7.93 -11.75 5.42
CA GLY A 116 9.04 -11.08 4.74
C GLY A 116 10.15 -12.06 4.40
#